data_AF-A0A967M5V6-F1
#
_entry.id   AF-A0A967M5V6-F1
#
_cell.length_a   1.000
_cell.length_b   1.000
_cell.length_c   1.000
_cell.angle_alpha   90.00
_cell.angle_beta   90.00
_cell.angle_gamma   90.00
#
_symmetry.space_group_name_H-M   'P 1'
#
loop_
_entity.id
_entity.type
_entity.pdbx_description
1 polymer ?
#
loop_
_entity_poly.entity_id
_entity_poly.type
_entity_poly.pdbx_seq_one_letter_code
_entity_poly.pdbx_strand_id
1 'polypeptide(L)' 'MSLSGALAGLAGANEVLGVNHNLAMAFSAGTGFDAIALALLGNSHPVGVVLAALLFGFLRNGATQMQVSAG' A
#
# COMPACT_ATOMS: atom_id res chain seq x y z
N MET A 1 -2.51 -16.89 11.06
CA MET A 1 -3.05 -15.56 11.46
C MET A 1 -2.05 -14.74 12.28
N SER A 2 -1.34 -15.31 13.27
CA SER A 2 -0.29 -14.57 14.00
C SER A 2 0.87 -14.13 13.09
N LEU A 3 1.40 -15.02 12.24
CA LEU A 3 2.53 -14.71 11.36
C LEU A 3 2.19 -13.66 10.29
N SER A 4 1.00 -13.78 9.67
CA SER A 4 0.53 -12.82 8.67
C SER A 4 0.27 -11.44 9.28
N GLY A 5 -0.23 -11.38 10.52
CA GLY A 5 -0.41 -10.13 11.26
C GLY A 5 0.92 -9.48 11.63
N ALA A 6 1.92 -10.27 12.03
CA ALA A 6 3.26 -9.78 12.32
C ALA A 6 3.95 -9.19 11.07
N LEU A 7 3.85 -9.86 9.93
CA LEU A 7 4.38 -9.37 8.65
C LEU A 7 3.68 -8.10 8.17
N ALA A 8 2.35 -8.05 8.27
CA ALA A 8 1.59 -6.84 7.93
C ALA A 8 1.93 -5.66 8.86
N GLY A 9 2.13 -5.92 10.16
CA GLY A 9 2.55 -4.92 11.13
C GLY A 9 3.96 -4.38 10.86
N LEU A 10 4.91 -5.25 10.49
CA LEU A 10 6.27 -4.84 10.12
C LEU A 10 6.30 -4.02 8.83
N ALA A 11 5.49 -4.40 7.82
CA ALA A 11 5.36 -3.63 6.59
C ALA A 11 4.83 -2.21 6.86
N GLY A 12 3.77 -2.08 7.68
CA GLY A 12 3.24 -0.78 8.08
C GLY A 12 4.22 0.04 8.92
N ALA A 13 4.94 -0.60 9.85
CA ALA A 13 5.95 0.07 10.66
C ALA A 13 7.10 0.62 9.80
N ASN A 14 7.54 -0.12 8.78
CA ASN A 14 8.56 0.34 7.84
C ASN A 14 8.08 1.52 6.98
N GLU A 15 6.81 1.52 6.54
CA GLU A 15 6.23 2.63 5.78
C GLU A 15 6.18 3.93 6.62
N VAL A 16 5.77 3.82 7.89
CA VAL A 16 5.65 4.94 8.84
C VAL A 16 7.01 5.50 9.25
N LEU A 17 7.91 4.63 9.71
CA LEU A 17 9.21 5.02 10.26
C LEU A 17 10.24 5.32 9.17
N GLY A 18 10.14 4.68 8.00
CA GLY A 18 11.11 4.80 6.92
C GLY A 18 10.82 5.92 5.93
N VAL A 19 9.58 6.07 5.48
CA VAL A 19 9.26 6.94 4.32
C VAL A 19 8.64 8.26 4.75
N ASN A 20 7.57 8.24 5.54
CA ASN A 20 6.83 9.46 5.86
C ASN A 20 7.43 10.26 7.02
N HIS A 21 8.22 9.64 7.92
CA HIS A 21 8.79 10.25 9.14
C HIS A 21 7.76 11.00 10.03
N ASN A 22 6.48 10.92 9.70
CA ASN A 22 5.31 11.55 10.32
C ASN A 22 4.12 10.61 10.11
N LEU A 23 3.36 10.36 11.17
CA LEU A 23 2.08 9.65 11.09
C LEU A 23 1.07 10.54 10.34
N ALA A 24 1.01 10.43 9.01
CA ALA A 24 -0.05 11.04 8.21
C ALA A 24 -1.42 10.62 8.80
N MET A 25 -2.24 11.59 9.22
CA MET A 25 -3.59 11.32 9.78
C MET A 25 -4.51 10.53 8.82
N ALA A 26 -4.09 10.32 7.57
CA ALA A 26 -4.76 9.52 6.55
C ALA A 26 -3.94 8.30 6.09
N PHE A 27 -3.08 7.72 6.96
CA PHE A 27 -2.14 6.62 6.66
C PHE A 27 -2.75 5.43 5.89
N SER A 28 -4.06 5.21 6.01
CA SER A 28 -4.77 4.15 5.32
C SER A 28 -6.23 4.51 5.03
N ALA A 29 -6.52 5.80 4.79
CA ALA A 29 -7.87 6.18 4.36
C ALA A 29 -8.04 5.78 2.87
N GLY A 30 -8.61 4.60 2.62
CA GLY A 30 -8.95 4.11 1.28
C GLY A 30 -8.12 2.95 0.75
N THR A 31 -6.91 2.69 1.28
CA THR A 31 -6.05 1.58 0.79
C THR A 31 -6.73 0.22 0.88
N GLY A 32 -7.52 -0.03 1.94
CA GLY A 32 -8.30 -1.26 2.09
C GLY A 32 -9.47 -1.36 1.09
N PHE A 33 -10.08 -0.24 0.71
CA PHE A 33 -11.15 -0.20 -0.28
C PHE A 33 -10.61 -0.40 -1.70
N ASP A 34 -9.51 0.28 -2.04
CA ASP A 34 -8.80 0.08 -3.31
C ASP A 34 -8.24 -1.35 -3.43
N ALA A 35 -7.82 -1.97 -2.32
CA ALA A 35 -7.38 -3.36 -2.29
C ALA A 35 -8.48 -4.35 -2.72
N ILE A 36 -9.76 -4.03 -2.50
CA ILE A 36 -10.89 -4.85 -2.98
C ILE A 36 -10.93 -4.81 -4.51
N ALA A 37 -10.76 -3.64 -5.12
CA ALA A 37 -10.70 -3.50 -6.58
C ALA A 37 -9.49 -4.24 -7.18
N LEU A 38 -8.34 -4.19 -6.50
CA LEU A 38 -7.13 -4.94 -6.90
C LEU A 38 -7.32 -6.46 -6.79
N ALA A 39 -8.06 -6.93 -5.78
CA ALA A 39 -8.40 -8.35 -5.64
C ALA A 39 -9.30 -8.84 -6.79
N LEU A 40 -10.25 -8.01 -7.23
CA LEU A 40 -11.10 -8.29 -8.38
C LEU A 40 -10.31 -8.24 -9.70
N LEU A 41 -9.40 -7.28 -9.85
CA LEU A 41 -8.51 -7.17 -11.01
C LEU A 41 -7.62 -8.41 -11.17
N GLY A 42 -7.14 -8.97 -10.06
CA GLY A 42 -6.36 -10.20 -10.04
C GLY A 42 -7.16 -11.49 -10.27
N ASN A 43 -8.48 -11.39 -10.50
CA ASN A 43 -9.39 -12.53 -10.74
C ASN A 43 -9.24 -13.65 -9.71
N SER A 44 -9.11 -13.27 -8.42
CA SER A 44 -8.88 -14.19 -7.29
C SER A 44 -7.63 -15.08 -7.39
N HIS A 45 -6.75 -14.87 -8.38
CA HIS A 45 -5.48 -15.57 -8.49
C HIS A 45 -4.45 -14.86 -7.59
N PRO A 46 -3.85 -15.56 -6.62
CA PRO A 46 -2.96 -14.93 -5.63
C PRO A 46 -1.78 -14.22 -6.29
N VAL A 47 -1.25 -14.78 -7.39
CA VAL A 47 -0.15 -14.17 -8.17
C VAL A 47 -0.60 -12.88 -8.86
N GLY A 48 -1.81 -12.85 -9.43
CA GLY A 48 -2.37 -11.67 -10.11
C GLY A 48 -2.65 -10.53 -9.14
N VAL A 49 -3.17 -10.85 -7.96
CA VAL A 49 -3.43 -9.86 -6.89
C VAL A 49 -2.12 -9.26 -6.38
N VAL A 50 -1.07 -10.06 -6.17
CA VAL A 50 0.24 -9.56 -5.74
C VAL A 50 0.87 -8.63 -6.77
N LEU A 51 0.83 -9.00 -8.06
CA LEU A 51 1.35 -8.16 -9.14
C LEU A 51 0.59 -6.83 -9.28
N ALA A 52 -0.75 -6.90 -9.24
CA ALA A 52 -1.59 -5.71 -9.31
C ALA A 52 -1.34 -4.77 -8.11
N ALA A 53 -1.28 -5.32 -6.90
CA ALA A 53 -1.03 -4.53 -5.69
C ALA A 53 0.36 -3.90 -5.66
N LEU A 54 1.40 -4.60 -6.14
CA LEU A 54 2.75 -4.05 -6.26
C LEU A 54 2.80 -2.89 -7.25
N LEU A 55 2.26 -3.07 -8.45
CA LEU A 55 2.25 -2.02 -9.47
C LEU A 55 1.51 -0.77 -8.97
N PHE A 56 0.31 -0.96 -8.40
CA PHE A 56 -0.50 0.14 -7.91
C PHE A 56 0.15 0.85 -6.71
N GLY A 57 0.81 0.09 -5.82
CA GLY A 57 1.58 0.65 -4.70
C GLY A 57 2.75 1.52 -5.16
N PHE A 58 3.50 1.10 -6.19
CA PHE A 58 4.57 1.93 -6.78
C PHE A 58 4.03 3.20 -7.43
N LEU A 59 2.96 3.08 -8.21
CA LEU A 59 2.33 4.23 -8.88
C LEU A 59 1.79 5.24 -7.87
N ARG A 60 1.18 4.77 -6.78
CA ARG A 60 0.66 5.62 -5.70
C ARG A 60 1.79 6.39 -5.00
N ASN A 61 2.85 5.69 -4.61
CA ASN A 61 4.04 6.32 -3.99
C ASN A 61 4.72 7.31 -4.95
N GLY A 62 4.86 6.93 -6.23
CA GLY A 62 5.41 7.81 -7.27
C GLY A 62 4.56 9.07 -7.47
N ALA A 63 3.23 8.94 -7.51
CA ALA A 63 2.31 10.07 -7.62
C ALA A 63 2.40 11.01 -6.41
N THR A 64 2.51 10.46 -5.19
CA THR A 64 2.72 11.27 -3.97
C THR A 64 4.05 12.02 -4.02
N GLN A 65 5.15 11.38 -4.43
CA GLN A 65 6.45 12.05 -4.59
C GLN A 65 6.40 13.15 -5.66
N MET A 66 5.70 12.91 -6.78
CA MET A 66 5.52 13.92 -7.82
C MET A 66 4.67 15.10 -7.35
N GLN A 67 3.62 14.87 -6.56
CA GLN A 67 2.81 15.93 -5.96
C GLN A 67 3.63 16.78 -4.98
N VAL A 68 4.47 16.15 -4.15
CA VAL A 68 5.35 16.86 -3.21
C VAL A 68 6.42 17.68 -3.93
N SER A 69 6.92 17.24 -5.08
CA SER A 69 7.93 17.97 -5.85
C SER A 69 7.36 19.05 -6.78
N ALA A 70 6.05 18.98 -7.11
CA ALA A 70 5.38 19.93 -8.00
C ALA A 70 4.69 21.09 -7.28
N GLY A 71 4.54 21.01 -5.95
CA GLY A 71 4.06 22.09 -5.08
C GLY A 71 5.21 22.82 -4.39
#